data_AF-A0A329MKK0-F1
#
_entry.id   AF-A0A329MKK0-F1
#
_cell.length_a   1.000
_cell.length_b   1.000
_cell.length_c   1.000
_cell.angle_alpha   90.00
_cell.angle_beta   90.00
_cell.angle_gamma   90.00
#
_symmetry.space_group_name_H-M   'P 1'
#
loop_
_entity.id
_entity.type
_entity.pdbx_description
1 polymer ?
#
loop_
_entity_poly.entity_id
_entity_poly.type
_entity_poly.pdbx_seq_one_letter_code
_entity_poly.pdbx_strand_id
1 'polypeptide(L)' 'MAPKKSFPLRIDPQIYEALERWSQDEFRSVNAHIEFLLRETLRRAGRLPGAAPPPPEGSDSDDS' A
#
# COMPACT_ATOMS: atom_id res chain seq x y z
N MET A 1 17.98 -11.24 0.58
CA MET A 1 16.99 -10.22 1.00
C MET A 1 17.63 -8.87 0.78
N ALA A 2 17.07 -8.01 -0.07
CA ALA A 2 17.64 -6.68 -0.29
C ALA A 2 17.66 -5.89 1.03
N PRO A 3 18.71 -5.10 1.32
CA PRO A 3 18.78 -4.33 2.55
C PRO A 3 17.59 -3.38 2.64
N LYS A 4 16.81 -3.47 3.73
CA LYS A 4 15.71 -2.54 4.00
C LYS A 4 16.30 -1.23 4.48
N LYS A 5 15.92 -0.11 3.84
CA LYS A 5 16.32 1.23 4.29
C LYS A 5 15.50 1.60 5.51
N SER A 6 16.15 1.77 6.66
CA SER A 6 15.51 2.31 7.86
C SER A 6 15.50 3.83 7.79
N PHE A 7 14.33 4.43 8.01
CA PHE A 7 14.16 5.87 8.10
C PHE A 7 13.17 6.21 9.23
N PRO A 8 13.38 7.30 9.97
CA PRO A 8 12.40 7.76 10.95
C PRO A 8 11.16 8.30 10.23
N LEU A 9 10.04 7.59 10.34
CA LEU A 9 8.75 8.02 9.81
C LEU A 9 8.06 8.93 10.83
N ARG A 10 7.70 10.14 10.43
CA ARG A 10 6.79 11.02 11.19
C ARG A 10 5.39 10.80 10.64
N ILE A 11 4.50 10.29 11.48
CA ILE A 11 3.11 9.98 11.13
C ILE A 11 2.21 10.53 12.23
N ASP A 12 0.99 10.94 11.85
CA ASP A 12 -0.04 11.30 12.81
C ASP A 12 -0.35 10.09 13.73
N PRO A 13 -0.37 10.26 15.06
CA PRO A 13 -0.69 9.17 15.99
C PRO A 13 -2.02 8.47 15.71
N GLN A 14 -3.07 9.21 15.32
CA GLN A 14 -4.39 8.64 15.03
C GLN A 14 -4.35 7.73 13.79
N ILE A 15 -3.55 8.10 12.80
CA ILE A 15 -3.33 7.26 11.61
C ILE A 15 -2.54 6.01 11.99
N TYR A 16 -1.52 6.13 12.84
CA TYR A 16 -0.76 4.97 13.30
C TYR A 16 -1.63 3.96 14.04
N GLU A 17 -2.50 4.41 14.94
CA GLU A 17 -3.45 3.54 15.64
C GLU A 17 -4.40 2.82 14.68
N ALA A 18 -4.91 3.52 13.65
CA ALA A 18 -5.76 2.92 12.64
C ALA A 18 -5.02 1.83 11.84
N LEU A 19 -3.76 2.09 11.46
CA LEU A 19 -2.90 1.12 10.78
C LEU A 19 -2.57 -0.08 11.66
N GLU A 20 -2.36 0.14 12.95
CA GLU A 20 -2.09 -0.95 13.90
C GLU A 20 -3.29 -1.87 14.03
N ARG A 21 -4.49 -1.33 14.25
CA ARG A 21 -5.74 -2.10 14.30
C ARG A 21 -5.94 -2.91 13.02
N TRP A 22 -5.82 -2.28 11.86
CA TRP A 22 -5.96 -2.98 10.58
C TRP A 22 -4.90 -4.06 10.36
N SER A 23 -3.66 -3.84 10.81
CA SER A 23 -2.62 -4.87 10.71
C SER A 23 -2.93 -6.10 11.56
N GLN A 24 -3.57 -5.92 12.72
CA GLN A 24 -3.99 -7.03 13.58
C GLN A 24 -5.11 -7.84 12.93
N ASP A 25 -6.09 -7.16 12.32
CA ASP A 25 -7.19 -7.81 11.58
C ASP A 25 -6.66 -8.70 10.44
N GLU A 26 -5.55 -8.28 9.81
CA GLU A 26 -4.86 -8.98 8.73
C GLU A 26 -3.80 -10.00 9.20
N PHE A 27 -3.63 -10.18 10.52
CA PHE A 27 -2.57 -11.02 11.13
C PHE A 27 -1.16 -10.69 10.62
N ARG A 28 -0.84 -9.40 10.44
CA ARG A 28 0.47 -8.90 10.00
C ARG A 28 1.09 -8.00 11.05
N SER A 29 2.41 -7.85 11.01
CA SER A 29 3.04 -6.77 11.77
C SER A 29 2.73 -5.41 11.13
N VAL A 30 2.68 -4.36 11.95
CA VAL A 30 2.46 -2.98 11.50
C VAL A 30 3.41 -2.60 10.37
N ASN A 31 4.70 -2.92 10.49
CA ASN A 31 5.70 -2.63 9.44
C ASN A 31 5.44 -3.40 8.14
N ALA A 32 5.02 -4.67 8.22
CA ALA A 32 4.69 -5.45 7.03
C ALA A 32 3.42 -4.91 6.35
N HIS A 33 2.46 -4.45 7.13
CA HIS A 33 1.22 -3.86 6.65
C HIS A 33 1.47 -2.50 5.97
N ILE A 34 2.27 -1.61 6.58
CA ILE A 34 2.69 -0.34 5.97
C ILE A 34 3.39 -0.58 4.61
N GLU A 35 4.34 -1.52 4.55
CA GLU A 35 5.03 -1.86 3.30
C GLU A 35 4.06 -2.37 2.23
N PHE A 36 3.08 -3.20 2.61
CA PHE A 36 2.04 -3.69 1.72
C PHE A 36 1.22 -2.55 1.13
N LEU A 37 0.74 -1.63 1.97
CA LEU A 37 -0.06 -0.48 1.54
C LEU A 37 0.73 0.47 0.63
N LEU A 38 1.99 0.75 0.96
CA LEU A 38 2.86 1.58 0.12
C LEU A 38 3.08 0.94 -1.26
N ARG A 39 3.35 -0.37 -1.29
CA ARG A 39 3.54 -1.10 -2.55
C ARG A 39 2.27 -1.14 -3.39
N GLU A 40 1.12 -1.36 -2.74
CA GLU A 40 -0.20 -1.34 -3.39
C GLU A 40 -0.48 0.03 -4.02
N THR A 41 -0.31 1.09 -3.23
CA THR A 41 -0.53 2.47 -3.67
C THR A 41 0.40 2.85 -4.83
N LEU A 42 1.68 2.49 -4.75
CA LEU A 42 2.64 2.73 -5.83
C LEU A 42 2.26 1.97 -7.10
N ARG A 43 1.76 0.74 -6.99
CA ARG A 43 1.34 -0.05 -8.15
C ARG A 43 0.11 0.57 -8.82
N ARG A 44 -0.92 0.92 -8.03
CA ARG A 44 -2.14 1.59 -8.52
C ARG A 44 -1.82 2.93 -9.19
N ALA A 45 -0.85 3.67 -8.64
CA ALA A 45 -0.39 4.92 -9.23
C ALA A 45 0.54 4.74 -10.46
N GLY A 46 0.89 3.51 -10.85
CA GLY A 46 1.86 3.23 -11.92
C GLY A 46 3.29 3.70 -11.59
N ARG A 47 3.62 3.90 -10.31
CA ARG A 47 4.90 4.42 -9.82
C ARG A 47 5.80 3.35 -9.21
N LEU A 48 5.32 2.11 -9.11
CA LEU A 48 6.14 1.01 -8.62
C LEU A 48 7.16 0.60 -9.70
N PRO A 49 8.48 0.75 -9.46
CA PRO A 49 9.49 0.45 -10.48
C PRO A 49 9.41 -1.03 -10.92
N GLY A 50 9.38 -1.26 -12.23
CA GLY A 50 9.35 -2.61 -12.80
C GLY A 50 8.01 -3.35 -12.71
N ALA A 51 6.95 -2.70 -12.20
CA ALA A 51 5.60 -3.22 -12.33
C ALA A 51 4.99 -2.75 -13.65
N ALA A 52 4.46 -3.67 -14.46
CA ALA A 52 3.56 -3.29 -15.55
C ALA A 52 2.35 -2.56 -14.95
N PRO A 53 1.86 -1.48 -15.57
CA PRO A 53 0.65 -0.81 -15.10
C PRO A 53 -0.48 -1.83 -15.02
N PRO A 54 -1.34 -1.78 -13.99
CA PRO A 54 -2.51 -2.64 -13.94
C PRO A 54 -3.34 -2.43 -15.22
N PRO A 55 -3.94 -3.48 -15.79
CA PRO A 55 -4.89 -3.30 -16.89
C PRO A 55 -5.97 -2.30 -16.45
N PRO A 56 -6.47 -1.44 -17.36
CA PRO A 56 -7.54 -0.53 -17.02
C PRO A 56 -8.70 -1.32 -16.41
N GLU A 57 -9.07 -0.99 -15.18
CA GLU A 57 -10.30 -1.51 -14.57
C GLU A 57 -11.46 -1.00 -15.43
N GLY A 58 -12.18 -1.95 -16.05
CA GLY A 58 -13.46 -1.82 -16.74
C GLY A 58 -13.80 -0.42 -17.27
N SER A 59 -13.74 -0.27 -18.60
CA SER A 59 -14.69 0.59 -19.29
C SER A 59 -16.11 0.02 -19.08
N ASP A 60 -16.71 0.25 -17.92
CA ASP A 60 -18.16 0.27 -17.79
C ASP A 60 -18.63 1.55 -18.49
N SER A 61 -18.67 1.50 -19.81
CA SER A 61 -19.56 2.33 -20.61
C SER A 61 -20.70 1.43 -21.06
N ASP A 62 -21.53 1.06 -20.10
CA ASP A 62 -22.94 0.82 -20.33
C ASP A 62 -23.60 2.20 -20.42
N ASP A 63 -23.67 2.76 -21.64
CA ASP A 63 -24.62 3.83 -21.97
C ASP A 63 -25.00 3.74 -23.45
N SER A 64 -26.25 3.29 -23.66
CA SER A 64 -27.12 3.35 -24.85
C SER A 64 -26.92 2.36 -26.01
#